data_AF-A0A5C7P1R5-F1
#
_entry.id   AF-A0A5C7P1R5-F1
#
_cell.length_a   1.000
_cell.length_b   1.000
_cell.length_c   1.000
_cell.angle_alpha   90.00
_cell.angle_beta   90.00
_cell.angle_gamma   90.00
#
_symmetry.space_group_name_H-M   'P 1'
#
loop_
_entity.id
_entity.type
_entity.pdbx_description
1 polymer ?
#
loop_
_entity_poly.entity_id
_entity_poly.type
_entity_poly.pdbx_seq_one_letter_code
_entity_poly.pdbx_strand_id
1 'polypeptide(L)'
;MRVHLCSACERRANPSYRPPAAVARVARRALELRRRYRRGGTEVGVARARDLANRRPLRLETLQRMHSYFRRHEVDRLAYGFYAGEDDYPSAGRIAWDLWGGDAGREWAARLIDRDHARE
;
A
#
# COMPACT_ATOMS: atom_id res chain seq x y z
N MET A 1 -24.98 45.97 -13.71
CA MET A 1 -24.15 44.80 -14.11
C MET A 1 -23.35 44.32 -12.91
N ARG A 2 -23.78 43.24 -12.24
CA ARG A 2 -22.97 42.55 -11.23
C ARG A 2 -22.39 41.30 -11.89
N VAL A 3 -21.17 41.44 -12.39
CA VAL A 3 -20.36 40.31 -12.84
C VAL A 3 -20.20 39.33 -11.68
N HIS A 4 -20.60 38.09 -11.94
CA HIS A 4 -20.54 37.00 -10.98
C HIS A 4 -19.09 36.76 -10.57
N LEU A 5 -18.86 36.69 -9.26
CA LEU A 5 -17.63 36.19 -8.67
C LEU A 5 -17.44 34.76 -9.19
N CYS A 6 -16.53 34.60 -10.15
CA CYS A 6 -16.04 33.29 -10.57
C CYS A 6 -15.29 32.72 -9.36
N SER A 7 -15.97 31.82 -8.65
CA SER A 7 -15.46 31.13 -7.48
C SER A 7 -14.10 30.53 -7.84
N ALA A 8 -13.09 30.93 -7.08
CA ALA A 8 -11.73 30.50 -7.27
C ALA A 8 -11.69 28.97 -7.41
N CYS A 9 -10.98 28.51 -8.44
CA CYS A 9 -10.54 27.14 -8.55
C CYS A 9 -9.70 26.82 -7.30
N GLU A 10 -10.35 26.39 -6.22
CA GLU A 10 -9.71 25.79 -5.07
C GLU A 10 -9.01 24.53 -5.58
N ARG A 11 -7.73 24.67 -5.91
CA ARG A 11 -6.83 23.53 -5.94
C ARG A 11 -6.83 22.95 -4.52
N ARG A 12 -7.73 22.01 -4.25
CA ARG A 12 -7.63 21.13 -3.08
C ARG A 12 -6.20 20.59 -3.12
N ALA A 13 -5.37 20.98 -2.15
CA ALA A 13 -4.02 20.46 -2.04
C ALA A 13 -4.15 18.94 -1.98
N ASN A 14 -3.69 18.22 -3.02
CA ASN A 14 -3.78 16.77 -3.05
C ASN A 14 -2.73 16.24 -2.06
N PRO A 15 -3.12 15.81 -0.84
CA PRO A 15 -2.16 15.53 0.21
C PRO A 15 -1.30 14.34 -0.21
N SER A 16 0.01 14.47 0.00
CA SER A 16 0.96 13.39 -0.22
C SER A 16 1.46 12.85 1.11
N TYR A 17 1.54 11.52 1.21
CA TYR A 17 1.82 10.80 2.44
C TYR A 17 3.09 9.98 2.26
N ARG A 18 4.05 10.19 3.16
CA ARG A 18 5.31 9.46 3.11
C ARG A 18 5.18 8.12 3.84
N PRO A 19 5.56 6.99 3.21
CA PRO A 19 5.58 5.69 3.87
C PRO A 19 6.46 5.69 5.14
N PRO A 20 5.95 5.15 6.26
CA PRO A 20 6.75 4.90 7.46
C PRO A 20 7.93 3.97 7.18
N ALA A 21 8.97 4.05 8.02
CA ALA A 21 10.16 3.20 7.88
C ALA A 21 9.82 1.70 7.94
N ALA A 22 8.84 1.32 8.76
CA ALA A 22 8.36 -0.06 8.85
C ALA A 22 7.82 -0.57 7.51
N VAL A 23 6.99 0.22 6.82
CA VAL A 23 6.43 -0.14 5.50
C VAL A 23 7.54 -0.30 4.47
N ALA A 24 8.50 0.63 4.45
CA ALA A 24 9.63 0.57 3.52
C ALA A 24 10.51 -0.67 3.75
N ARG A 25 10.75 -1.05 5.01
CA ARG A 25 11.51 -2.25 5.36
C ARG A 25 10.84 -3.51 4.84
N VAL A 26 9.52 -3.64 5.02
CA VAL A 26 8.75 -4.79 4.53
C VAL A 26 8.79 -4.86 3.00
N ALA A 27 8.56 -3.74 2.32
CA ALA A 27 8.58 -3.69 0.86
C ALA A 27 9.96 -4.05 0.26
N ARG A 28 11.06 -3.64 0.90
CA ARG A 28 12.43 -4.04 0.51
C ARG A 28 12.62 -5.55 0.62
N ARG A 29 12.26 -6.12 1.77
CA ARG A 29 12.30 -7.58 1.98
C ARG A 29 11.46 -8.31 0.94
N ALA A 30 10.26 -7.81 0.63
CA ALA A 30 9.38 -8.43 -0.37
C ALA A 30 10.01 -8.48 -1.76
N LEU A 31 10.70 -7.40 -2.17
CA LEU A 31 11.43 -7.37 -3.44
C LEU A 31 12.56 -8.40 -3.49
N GLU A 32 13.28 -8.61 -2.39
CA GLU A 32 14.31 -9.64 -2.27
C GLU A 32 13.72 -11.05 -2.32
N LEU A 33 12.62 -11.28 -1.59
CA LEU A 33 11.90 -12.56 -1.61
C LEU A 33 11.39 -12.88 -3.02
N ARG A 34 10.79 -11.90 -3.71
CA ARG A 34 10.34 -12.10 -5.10
C ARG A 34 11.51 -12.43 -6.04
N ARG A 35 12.68 -11.80 -5.87
CA ARG A 35 13.87 -12.13 -6.66
C ARG A 35 14.34 -13.56 -6.40
N ARG A 36 14.31 -14.01 -5.15
CA ARG A 36 14.75 -15.35 -4.74
C ARG A 36 13.79 -16.45 -5.19
N TYR A 37 12.51 -16.31 -4.86
CA TYR A 37 11.51 -17.36 -5.06
C TYR A 37 10.76 -17.25 -6.40
N ARG A 38 10.88 -16.11 -7.10
CA ARG A 38 10.23 -15.84 -8.39
C ARG A 38 8.71 -16.06 -8.39
N ARG A 39 8.07 -15.91 -7.22
CA ARG A 39 6.62 -16.05 -7.03
C ARG A 39 6.03 -14.84 -6.31
N GLY A 40 4.73 -14.65 -6.46
CA GLY A 40 3.96 -13.62 -5.77
C GLY A 40 3.96 -12.24 -6.43
N GLY A 41 2.76 -11.65 -6.48
CA GLY A 41 2.50 -10.28 -6.93
C GLY A 41 2.62 -10.06 -8.44
N THR A 42 1.85 -9.08 -8.94
CA THR A 42 1.95 -8.57 -10.31
C THR A 42 3.03 -7.50 -10.42
N GLU A 43 3.36 -7.07 -11.64
CA GLU A 43 4.28 -5.93 -11.85
C GLU A 43 3.79 -4.63 -11.18
N VAL A 44 2.47 -4.49 -10.98
CA VAL A 44 1.88 -3.38 -10.20
C VAL A 44 2.31 -3.46 -8.74
N GLY A 45 2.27 -4.65 -8.12
CA GLY A 45 2.75 -4.87 -6.76
C GLY A 45 4.25 -4.60 -6.62
N VAL A 46 5.04 -4.94 -7.64
CA VAL A 46 6.49 -4.69 -7.67
C VAL A 46 6.80 -3.21 -7.76
N ALA A 47 6.12 -2.50 -8.66
CA ALA A 47 6.24 -1.05 -8.78
C ALA A 47 5.87 -0.37 -7.46
N ARG A 48 4.77 -0.81 -6.83
CA ARG A 48 4.36 -0.33 -5.52
C ARG A 48 5.43 -0.58 -4.46
N ALA A 49 5.97 -1.79 -4.41
CA ALA A 49 7.03 -2.13 -3.45
C ALA A 49 8.27 -1.26 -3.64
N ARG A 50 8.66 -0.95 -4.89
CA ARG A 50 9.77 -0.02 -5.18
C ARG A 50 9.48 1.39 -4.68
N ASP A 51 8.26 1.90 -4.86
CA ASP A 51 7.89 3.22 -4.35
C ASP A 51 7.92 3.27 -2.81
N LEU A 52 7.36 2.23 -2.17
CA LEU A 52 7.34 2.10 -0.71
C LEU A 52 8.75 1.95 -0.12
N ALA A 53 9.58 1.10 -0.73
CA ALA A 53 10.98 0.87 -0.34
C ALA A 53 11.80 2.17 -0.39
N ASN A 54 11.53 3.04 -1.35
CA ASN A 54 12.20 4.33 -1.49
C ASN A 54 11.53 5.45 -0.68
N ARG A 55 10.47 5.13 0.10
CA ARG A 55 9.68 6.09 0.88
C ARG A 55 9.21 7.27 0.03
N ARG A 56 8.83 7.01 -1.22
CA ARG A 56 8.28 8.02 -2.12
C ARG A 56 6.94 8.52 -1.56
N PRO A 57 6.67 9.84 -1.54
CA PRO A 57 5.36 10.35 -1.17
C PRO A 57 4.26 9.79 -2.08
N LEU A 58 3.19 9.27 -1.49
CA LEU A 58 2.05 8.68 -2.20
C LEU A 58 0.82 9.58 -2.05
N ARG A 59 0.02 9.70 -3.11
CA ARG A 59 -1.24 10.44 -3.09
C ARG A 59 -2.33 9.65 -2.37
N LEU A 60 -3.38 10.34 -1.92
CA LEU A 60 -4.55 9.73 -1.29
C LEU A 60 -5.17 8.60 -2.13
N GLU A 61 -5.37 8.83 -3.44
CA GLU A 61 -5.86 7.82 -4.39
C GLU A 61 -5.03 6.53 -4.38
N THR A 62 -3.72 6.65 -4.16
CA THR A 62 -2.84 5.50 -4.06
C THR A 62 -3.06 4.74 -2.75
N LEU A 63 -3.27 5.46 -1.64
CA LEU A 63 -3.59 4.85 -0.35
C LEU A 63 -4.94 4.15 -0.39
N GLN A 64 -5.93 4.71 -1.08
CA GLN A 64 -7.23 4.07 -1.31
C GLN A 64 -7.05 2.73 -2.03
N ARG A 65 -6.23 2.70 -3.10
CA ARG A 65 -5.89 1.45 -3.81
C ARG A 65 -5.18 0.44 -2.91
N MET A 66 -4.24 0.89 -2.07
CA MET A 66 -3.60 0.03 -1.08
C MET A 66 -4.62 -0.55 -0.10
N HIS A 67 -5.49 0.28 0.45
CA HIS A 67 -6.52 -0.14 1.40
C HIS A 67 -7.50 -1.15 0.77
N SER A 68 -8.00 -0.89 -0.45
CA SER A 68 -8.85 -1.83 -1.19
C SER A 68 -8.14 -3.12 -1.57
N TYR A 69 -6.81 -3.09 -1.79
CA TYR A 69 -6.03 -4.31 -2.00
C TYR A 69 -6.05 -5.18 -0.74
N PHE A 70 -5.65 -4.62 0.41
CA PHE A 70 -5.57 -5.38 1.65
C PHE A 70 -6.91 -5.95 2.10
N ARG A 71 -8.02 -5.21 1.95
CA ARG A 71 -9.36 -5.70 2.29
C ARG A 71 -9.78 -6.92 1.48
N ARG A 72 -9.41 -6.99 0.19
CA ARG A 72 -9.78 -8.12 -0.68
C ARG A 72 -8.87 -9.34 -0.49
N HIS A 73 -7.64 -9.13 -0.05
CA HIS A 73 -6.63 -10.18 0.10
C HIS A 73 -6.40 -10.55 1.57
N GLU A 74 -7.27 -10.11 2.49
CA GLU A 74 -7.17 -10.50 3.90
C GLU A 74 -7.38 -12.00 4.08
N VAL A 75 -8.25 -12.60 3.25
CA VAL A 75 -8.47 -14.06 3.22
C VAL A 75 -7.21 -14.84 2.81
N ASP A 76 -6.31 -14.25 2.02
CA ASP A 76 -5.06 -14.90 1.59
C ASP A 76 -4.11 -15.17 2.77
N ARG A 77 -4.32 -14.49 3.91
CA ARG A 77 -3.58 -14.72 5.15
C ARG A 77 -3.87 -16.08 5.79
N LEU A 78 -4.97 -16.72 5.40
CA LEU A 78 -5.37 -18.04 5.91
C LEU A 78 -4.74 -19.17 5.10
N ALA A 79 -4.12 -18.86 3.96
CA ALA A 79 -3.44 -19.84 3.14
C ALA A 79 -2.15 -20.32 3.80
N TYR A 80 -1.79 -21.57 3.55
CA TYR A 80 -0.55 -22.18 4.04
C TYR A 80 0.71 -21.47 3.52
N GLY A 81 1.76 -21.43 4.33
CA GLY A 81 3.02 -20.75 4.02
C GLY A 81 2.93 -19.23 4.13
N PHE A 82 1.87 -18.68 4.72
CA PHE A 82 1.70 -17.25 4.92
C PHE A 82 2.47 -16.74 6.13
N TYR A 83 2.48 -17.52 7.21
CA TYR A 83 3.17 -17.18 8.44
C TYR A 83 4.56 -17.84 8.49
N ALA A 84 5.50 -17.16 9.15
CA ALA A 84 6.85 -17.69 9.28
C ALA A 84 6.82 -18.94 10.17
N GLY A 85 7.47 -20.01 9.73
CA GLY A 85 7.49 -21.31 10.42
C GLY A 85 6.53 -22.35 9.86
N GLU A 86 5.66 -21.96 8.92
CA GLU A 86 4.89 -22.89 8.10
C GLU A 86 5.77 -23.44 6.96
N ASP A 87 5.51 -24.67 6.51
CA ASP A 87 6.22 -25.18 5.33
C ASP A 87 5.87 -24.34 4.10
N ASP A 88 6.80 -24.31 3.15
CA ASP A 88 6.73 -23.48 1.95
C ASP A 88 6.65 -21.95 2.21
N TYR A 89 6.97 -21.50 3.43
CA TYR A 89 7.15 -20.07 3.68
C TYR A 89 8.34 -19.51 2.87
N PRO A 90 8.19 -18.35 2.19
CA PRO A 90 6.98 -17.56 2.05
C PRO A 90 6.15 -17.97 0.83
N SER A 91 4.84 -18.13 1.01
CA SER A 91 3.88 -18.40 -0.06
C SER A 91 3.80 -17.23 -1.06
N ALA A 92 3.24 -17.50 -2.26
CA ALA A 92 3.05 -16.45 -3.26
C ALA A 92 2.14 -15.32 -2.76
N GLY A 93 1.09 -15.65 -1.99
CA GLY A 93 0.20 -14.68 -1.35
C GLY A 93 0.93 -13.81 -0.33
N ARG A 94 1.81 -14.42 0.47
CA ARG A 94 2.65 -13.69 1.43
C ARG A 94 3.60 -12.71 0.78
N ILE A 95 4.29 -13.12 -0.30
CA ILE A 95 5.17 -12.20 -1.04
C ILE A 95 4.34 -11.06 -1.63
N ALA A 96 3.17 -11.36 -2.22
CA ALA A 96 2.28 -10.33 -2.75
C ALA A 96 1.85 -9.33 -1.67
N TRP A 97 1.43 -9.82 -0.50
CA TRP A 97 1.06 -9.00 0.65
C TRP A 97 2.20 -8.07 1.09
N ASP A 98 3.41 -8.59 1.22
CA ASP A 98 4.58 -7.81 1.65
C ASP A 98 5.03 -6.79 0.57
N LEU A 99 4.80 -7.05 -0.73
CA LEU A 99 5.07 -6.07 -1.80
C LEU A 99 4.21 -4.80 -1.65
N TRP A 100 3.00 -4.93 -1.11
CA TRP A 100 2.14 -3.79 -0.78
C TRP A 100 2.48 -3.13 0.55
N GLY A 101 3.51 -3.61 1.26
CA GLY A 101 3.98 -3.07 2.54
C GLY A 101 3.58 -3.89 3.76
N GLY A 102 2.94 -5.05 3.56
CA GLY A 102 2.52 -5.97 4.61
C GLY A 102 1.59 -5.35 5.64
N ASP A 103 1.60 -5.89 6.85
CA ASP A 103 0.70 -5.46 7.95
C ASP A 103 0.89 -3.98 8.30
N ALA A 104 2.14 -3.52 8.31
CA ALA A 104 2.46 -2.11 8.51
C ALA A 104 1.86 -1.23 7.40
N GLY A 105 1.88 -1.69 6.15
CA GLY A 105 1.27 -1.00 5.01
C GLY A 105 -0.26 -0.96 5.11
N ARG A 106 -0.88 -2.07 5.51
CA ARG A 106 -2.33 -2.16 5.74
C ARG A 106 -2.79 -1.17 6.79
N GLU A 107 -2.19 -1.20 7.97
CA GLU A 107 -2.55 -0.32 9.09
C GLU A 107 -2.32 1.15 8.75
N TRP A 108 -1.20 1.44 8.07
CA TRP A 108 -0.89 2.79 7.63
C TRP A 108 -1.92 3.34 6.64
N ALA A 109 -2.28 2.55 5.63
CA ALA A 109 -3.28 2.95 4.65
C ALA A 109 -4.66 3.13 5.30
N ALA A 110 -5.12 2.16 6.10
CA ALA A 110 -6.40 2.23 6.80
C ALA A 110 -6.51 3.50 7.67
N ARG A 111 -5.51 3.77 8.52
CA ARG A 111 -5.51 4.96 9.39
C ARG A 111 -5.61 6.27 8.61
N LEU A 112 -4.99 6.36 7.43
CA LEU A 112 -5.03 7.58 6.63
C LEU A 112 -6.37 7.76 5.92
N ILE A 113 -6.98 6.66 5.46
CA ILE A 113 -8.33 6.67 4.87
C ILE A 113 -9.37 7.04 5.92
N ASP A 114 -9.30 6.45 7.12
CA ASP A 114 -10.22 6.79 8.21
C ASP A 114 -10.15 8.27 8.60
N ARG A 115 -8.93 8.83 8.62
CA ARG A 115 -8.70 10.26 8.87
C ARG A 115 -9.20 11.17 7.77
N ASP A 116 -9.27 10.67 6.54
CA ASP A 116 -9.74 11.42 5.39
C ASP A 116 -11.28 11.47 5.41
N HIS A 117 -11.94 10.33 5.60
CA HIS A 117 -13.39 10.26 5.77
C HIS A 117 -13.90 11.05 6.98
N ALA A 118 -13.13 11.15 8.07
CA ALA A 118 -13.51 11.94 9.24
C ALA A 118 -13.40 13.47 9.03
N ARG A 119 -12.85 13.92 7.90
CA ARG A 119 -12.73 15.35 7.53
C ARG A 119 -13.83 15.81 6.57
N GLU A 120 -14.58 14.87 6.02
CA GLU A 120 -15.76 15.10 5.17
C GLU A 120 -17.01 15.32 6.03
#